data_AF-A0A7X8QRX2-F1
#
_entry.id   AF-A0A7X8QRX2-F1
#
_cell.length_a   1.000
_cell.length_b   1.000
_cell.length_c   1.000
_cell.angle_alpha   90.00
_cell.angle_beta   90.00
_cell.angle_gamma   90.00
#
_symmetry.space_group_name_H-M   'P 1'
#
loop_
_entity.id
_entity.type
_entity.pdbx_description
1 polymer ?
#
loop_
_entity_poly.entity_id
_entity_poly.type
_entity_poly.pdbx_seq_one_letter_code
_entity_poly.pdbx_strand_id
1 'polypeptide(L)'
;MTEQHTDFAGNIEALPFVALCLDKASTAWNASFNHPFVRGIIDGSLSPDKFRFYQMQDARYLEAYAAASSLVAVRCTTPDDMLWFIDSARIALVTERSLHTNYGLKFGYDATTIANLELTLNNRAYQDHIIAVAQRGSMVEAVAALTPCPWLYIAIGRALLAELGSVPATHPYADWLHMYSDPHFDTYISELLTRLQRYSDEADDSARQRAVKAFVVGIRYEWLFWEQAWQLQTWPV
;
A
#
# COMPACT_ATOMS: atom_id res chain seq x y z
N MET A 1 -17.80 -17.77 -10.70
CA MET A 1 -17.16 -16.48 -10.34
C MET A 1 -15.90 -16.88 -9.60
N THR A 2 -14.82 -17.08 -10.33
CA THR A 2 -13.55 -17.64 -9.82
C THR A 2 -12.86 -16.61 -8.94
N GLU A 3 -12.67 -16.94 -7.67
CA GLU A 3 -11.79 -16.20 -6.76
C GLU A 3 -10.39 -16.21 -7.35
N GLN A 4 -9.95 -15.07 -7.90
CA GLN A 4 -8.57 -14.84 -8.27
C GLN A 4 -7.78 -14.56 -6.98
N HIS A 5 -7.54 -15.61 -6.20
CA HIS A 5 -6.45 -15.60 -5.25
C HIS A 5 -5.17 -15.69 -6.07
N THR A 6 -4.56 -14.54 -6.36
CA THR A 6 -3.18 -14.52 -6.87
C THR A 6 -2.30 -15.07 -5.76
N ASP A 7 -1.93 -16.35 -5.91
CA ASP A 7 -1.02 -17.08 -5.05
C ASP A 7 0.31 -16.32 -4.99
N PHE A 8 0.53 -15.63 -3.87
CA PHE A 8 1.79 -14.95 -3.61
C PHE A 8 2.86 -16.01 -3.30
N ALA A 9 4.11 -15.70 -3.62
CA ALA A 9 5.27 -16.50 -3.27
C ALA A 9 5.23 -16.98 -1.80
N GLY A 10 4.89 -18.26 -1.62
CA GLY A 10 4.64 -18.89 -0.31
C GLY A 10 3.14 -18.93 -0.02
N ASN A 11 2.57 -20.14 -0.12
CA ASN A 11 1.15 -20.43 0.05
C ASN A 11 0.58 -19.64 1.26
N ILE A 12 -0.22 -18.60 1.02
CA ILE A 12 -0.83 -17.77 2.10
C ILE A 12 -1.65 -18.65 3.04
N GLU A 13 -2.12 -19.81 2.58
CA GLU A 13 -2.76 -20.83 3.41
C GLU A 13 -1.85 -21.34 4.55
N ALA A 14 -0.52 -21.22 4.42
CA ALA A 14 0.45 -21.52 5.47
C ALA A 14 0.59 -20.41 6.53
N LEU A 15 -0.05 -19.25 6.34
CA LEU A 15 -0.06 -18.11 7.26
C LEU A 15 -1.50 -17.81 7.72
N PRO A 16 -2.05 -18.56 8.69
CA PRO A 16 -3.48 -18.55 9.00
C PRO A 16 -4.01 -17.19 9.47
N PHE A 17 -3.20 -16.39 10.18
CA PHE A 17 -3.61 -15.05 10.59
C PHE A 17 -3.63 -14.07 9.42
N VAL A 18 -2.67 -14.19 8.50
CA VAL A 18 -2.63 -13.40 7.26
C VAL A 18 -3.84 -13.72 6.39
N ALA A 19 -4.17 -15.01 6.23
CA ALA A 19 -5.36 -15.47 5.52
C ALA A 19 -6.65 -14.92 6.16
N LEU A 20 -6.74 -14.93 7.50
CA LEU A 20 -7.87 -14.35 8.23
C LEU A 20 -8.02 -12.83 7.98
N CYS A 21 -6.92 -12.09 8.01
CA CYS A 21 -6.93 -10.65 7.69
C CYS A 21 -7.47 -10.40 6.28
N LEU A 22 -7.00 -11.16 5.30
CA LEU A 22 -7.45 -11.05 3.90
C LEU A 22 -8.91 -11.44 3.73
N ASP A 23 -9.37 -12.54 4.33
CA ASP A 23 -10.78 -12.97 4.34
C ASP A 23 -11.69 -11.83 4.83
N LYS A 24 -11.34 -11.21 5.97
CA LYS A 24 -12.12 -10.11 6.55
C LYS A 24 -12.06 -8.81 5.75
N ALA A 25 -11.03 -8.63 4.93
CA ALA A 25 -10.88 -7.47 4.05
C ALA A 25 -11.39 -7.72 2.62
N SER A 26 -11.75 -8.95 2.27
CA SER A 26 -12.00 -9.43 0.89
C SER A 26 -12.91 -8.52 0.07
N THR A 27 -13.98 -7.99 0.66
CA THR A 27 -14.90 -7.08 -0.03
C THR A 27 -14.21 -5.81 -0.50
N ALA A 28 -13.48 -5.12 0.39
CA ALA A 28 -12.77 -3.89 0.06
C ALA A 28 -11.52 -4.17 -0.79
N TRP A 29 -10.83 -5.29 -0.54
CA TRP A 29 -9.73 -5.78 -1.35
C TRP A 29 -10.16 -5.93 -2.82
N ASN A 30 -11.19 -6.75 -3.08
CA ASN A 30 -11.70 -7.01 -4.42
C ASN A 30 -12.30 -5.75 -5.07
N ALA A 31 -12.86 -4.83 -4.29
CA ALA A 31 -13.35 -3.56 -4.80
C ALA A 31 -12.22 -2.68 -5.36
N SER A 32 -11.01 -2.75 -4.79
CA SER A 32 -9.85 -2.00 -5.30
C SER A 32 -9.40 -2.49 -6.67
N PHE A 33 -9.36 -3.81 -6.92
CA PHE A 33 -9.02 -4.36 -8.24
C PHE A 33 -9.96 -3.91 -9.35
N ASN A 34 -11.24 -3.72 -8.99
CA ASN A 34 -12.30 -3.34 -9.92
C ASN A 34 -12.56 -1.83 -9.93
N HIS A 35 -11.78 -1.04 -9.19
CA HIS A 35 -12.00 0.40 -9.09
C HIS A 35 -11.71 1.07 -10.45
N PRO A 36 -12.54 2.03 -10.92
CA PRO A 36 -12.34 2.70 -12.22
C PRO A 36 -10.97 3.35 -12.38
N PHE A 37 -10.39 3.87 -11.29
CA PHE A 37 -9.03 4.39 -11.29
C PHE A 37 -7.99 3.33 -11.65
N VAL A 38 -8.05 2.17 -10.99
CA VAL A 38 -7.14 1.03 -11.22
C VAL A 38 -7.35 0.46 -12.63
N ARG A 39 -8.61 0.29 -13.06
CA ARG A 39 -8.95 -0.12 -14.43
C ARG A 39 -8.41 0.83 -15.49
N GLY A 40 -8.53 2.14 -15.27
CA GLY A 40 -7.98 3.15 -16.16
C GLY A 40 -6.45 3.18 -16.23
N ILE A 41 -5.74 2.80 -15.15
CA ILE A 41 -4.29 2.64 -15.21
C ILE A 41 -3.94 1.50 -16.16
N ILE A 42 -4.63 0.36 -16.06
CA ILE A 42 -4.32 -0.87 -16.81
C ILE A 42 -4.52 -0.71 -18.31
N ASP A 43 -5.65 -0.15 -18.71
CA ASP A 43 -5.99 0.01 -20.13
C ASP A 43 -5.44 1.31 -20.72
N GLY A 44 -4.76 2.12 -19.90
CA GLY A 44 -4.17 3.39 -20.27
C GLY A 44 -5.17 4.53 -20.48
N SER A 45 -6.45 4.33 -20.15
CA SER A 45 -7.52 5.33 -20.35
C SER A 45 -7.67 6.34 -19.21
N LEU A 46 -7.01 6.12 -18.07
CA LEU A 46 -7.09 7.06 -16.93
C LEU A 46 -6.64 8.45 -17.38
N SER A 47 -7.36 9.48 -16.90
CA SER A 47 -6.97 10.87 -17.16
C SER A 47 -5.60 11.20 -16.53
N PRO A 48 -4.69 11.86 -17.28
CA PRO A 48 -3.42 12.34 -16.74
C PRO A 48 -3.57 13.19 -15.47
N ASP A 49 -4.64 13.99 -15.36
CA ASP A 49 -4.87 14.85 -14.19
C ASP A 49 -5.17 14.03 -12.93
N LYS A 50 -5.93 12.94 -13.08
CA LYS A 50 -6.24 12.02 -11.97
C LYS A 50 -4.99 11.26 -11.53
N PHE A 51 -4.18 10.81 -12.49
CA PHE A 51 -2.92 10.15 -12.18
C PHE A 51 -1.92 11.10 -11.51
N ARG A 52 -1.81 12.34 -12.01
CA ARG A 52 -1.00 13.40 -11.40
C ARG A 52 -1.42 13.67 -9.96
N PHE A 53 -2.73 13.85 -9.72
CA PHE A 53 -3.28 14.04 -8.39
C PHE A 53 -2.93 12.88 -7.46
N TYR A 54 -3.15 11.65 -7.93
CA TYR A 54 -2.83 10.43 -7.20
C TYR A 54 -1.36 10.38 -6.80
N GLN A 55 -0.45 10.56 -7.76
CA GLN A 55 0.99 10.54 -7.48
C GLN A 55 1.31 11.55 -6.38
N MET A 56 0.93 12.81 -6.54
CA MET A 56 1.25 13.83 -5.54
C MET A 56 0.73 13.52 -4.13
N GLN A 57 -0.48 12.97 -4.00
CA GLN A 57 -1.02 12.52 -2.72
C GLN A 57 -0.25 11.31 -2.17
N ASP A 58 0.15 10.38 -3.03
CA ASP A 58 0.91 9.17 -2.68
C ASP A 58 2.29 9.51 -2.10
N ALA A 59 3.01 10.49 -2.65
CA ALA A 59 4.27 10.96 -2.06
C ALA A 59 4.11 11.36 -0.59
N ARG A 60 3.06 12.14 -0.31
CA ARG A 60 2.78 12.61 1.05
C ARG A 60 2.36 11.47 1.97
N TYR A 61 1.66 10.47 1.43
CA TYR A 61 1.31 9.26 2.18
C TYR A 61 2.57 8.43 2.52
N LEU A 62 3.49 8.26 1.58
CA LEU A 62 4.72 7.49 1.78
C LEU A 62 5.67 8.12 2.82
N GLU A 63 5.64 9.45 3.00
CA GLU A 63 6.28 10.10 4.14
C GLU A 63 5.73 9.62 5.49
N ALA A 64 4.40 9.52 5.61
CA ALA A 64 3.75 9.02 6.82
C ALA A 64 3.95 7.51 7.00
N TYR A 65 3.94 6.73 5.91
CA TYR A 65 4.29 5.31 5.95
C TYR A 65 5.71 5.11 6.46
N ALA A 66 6.68 5.88 5.97
CA ALA A 66 8.07 5.81 6.43
C ALA A 66 8.20 6.18 7.92
N ALA A 67 7.48 7.20 8.37
CA ALA A 67 7.43 7.57 9.79
C ALA A 67 6.79 6.46 10.65
N ALA A 68 5.67 5.88 10.22
CA ALA A 68 4.99 4.79 10.92
C ALA A 68 5.87 3.53 10.98
N SER A 69 6.55 3.18 9.88
CA SER A 69 7.49 2.06 9.85
C SER A 69 8.70 2.29 10.78
N SER A 70 9.23 3.51 10.82
CA SER A 70 10.28 3.89 11.79
C SER A 70 9.81 3.78 13.25
N LEU A 71 8.56 4.14 13.53
CA LEU A 71 7.95 3.99 14.86
C LEU A 71 7.78 2.51 15.24
N VAL A 72 7.52 1.63 14.28
CA VAL A 72 7.53 0.18 14.53
C VAL A 72 8.96 -0.30 14.81
N ALA A 73 9.95 0.15 14.03
CA ALA A 73 11.35 -0.26 14.20
C ALA A 73 11.88 -0.02 15.63
N VAL A 74 11.62 1.16 16.22
CA VAL A 74 12.08 1.48 17.58
C VAL A 74 11.42 0.64 18.67
N ARG A 75 10.34 -0.07 18.35
CA ARG A 75 9.59 -0.94 19.28
C ARG A 75 9.94 -2.41 19.12
N CYS A 76 10.66 -2.78 18.05
CA CYS A 76 11.12 -4.14 17.81
C CYS A 76 12.08 -4.61 18.91
N THR A 77 12.00 -5.88 19.28
CA THR A 77 12.86 -6.50 20.30
C THR A 77 14.06 -7.24 19.71
N THR A 78 14.07 -7.47 18.40
CA THR A 78 15.16 -8.13 17.66
C THR A 78 15.84 -7.14 16.71
N PRO A 79 17.18 -7.19 16.56
CA PRO A 79 17.88 -6.38 15.57
C PRO A 79 17.40 -6.63 14.14
N ASP A 80 17.07 -7.88 13.80
CA ASP A 80 16.63 -8.25 12.45
C ASP A 80 15.29 -7.59 12.08
N ASP A 81 14.33 -7.52 13.01
CA ASP A 81 13.08 -6.80 12.77
C ASP A 81 13.28 -5.30 12.76
N MET A 82 14.13 -4.77 13.64
CA MET A 82 14.45 -3.34 13.67
C MET A 82 15.04 -2.88 12.33
N LEU A 83 16.05 -3.60 11.82
CA LEU A 83 16.67 -3.31 10.52
C LEU A 83 15.66 -3.43 9.38
N TRP A 84 14.81 -4.46 9.39
CA TRP A 84 13.81 -4.64 8.35
C TRP A 84 12.81 -3.47 8.28
N PHE A 85 12.30 -2.99 9.41
CA PHE A 85 11.38 -1.84 9.42
C PHE A 85 12.10 -0.51 9.09
N ILE A 86 13.37 -0.34 9.46
CA ILE A 86 14.18 0.79 8.98
C ILE A 86 14.31 0.75 7.46
N ASP A 87 14.61 -0.42 6.89
CA ASP A 87 14.71 -0.58 5.45
C ASP A 87 13.37 -0.42 4.75
N SER A 88 12.27 -0.88 5.34
CA SER A 88 10.91 -0.62 4.85
C SER A 88 10.59 0.87 4.79
N ALA A 89 10.96 1.64 5.83
CA ALA A 89 10.83 3.10 5.82
C ALA A 89 11.68 3.75 4.71
N ARG A 90 12.92 3.28 4.54
CA ARG A 90 13.82 3.75 3.48
C ARG A 90 13.27 3.45 2.08
N ILE A 91 12.77 2.23 1.85
CA ILE A 91 12.19 1.81 0.56
C ILE A 91 11.02 2.71 0.21
N ALA A 92 10.11 3.00 1.14
CA ALA A 92 8.98 3.90 0.90
C ALA A 92 9.44 5.26 0.36
N LEU A 93 10.49 5.86 0.93
CA LEU A 93 11.01 7.15 0.49
C LEU A 93 11.85 7.10 -0.78
N VAL A 94 12.60 6.02 -1.02
CA VAL A 94 13.47 5.91 -2.21
C VAL A 94 12.67 5.52 -3.46
N THR A 95 11.73 4.60 -3.32
CA THR A 95 10.83 4.18 -4.41
C THR A 95 9.94 5.34 -4.85
N GLU A 96 9.41 6.12 -3.90
CA GLU A 96 8.68 7.37 -4.16
C GLU A 96 9.50 8.29 -5.06
N ARG A 97 10.72 8.65 -4.64
CA ARG A 97 11.56 9.59 -5.40
C ARG A 97 11.79 9.16 -6.83
N SER A 98 11.95 7.85 -7.08
CA SER A 98 12.15 7.31 -8.42
C SER A 98 10.92 7.50 -9.32
N LEU A 99 9.74 7.04 -8.88
CA LEU A 99 8.49 7.19 -9.64
C LEU A 99 8.12 8.66 -9.84
N HIS A 100 8.29 9.47 -8.80
CA HIS A 100 7.91 10.87 -8.80
C HIS A 100 8.81 11.74 -9.66
N THR A 101 10.10 11.42 -9.76
CA THR A 101 11.00 12.16 -10.66
C THR A 101 10.58 11.95 -12.11
N ASN A 102 10.33 10.71 -12.52
CA ASN A 102 9.95 10.40 -13.91
C ASN A 102 8.59 11.00 -14.27
N TYR A 103 7.58 10.78 -13.42
CA TYR A 103 6.24 11.29 -13.66
C TYR A 103 6.11 12.79 -13.44
N GLY A 104 6.91 13.38 -12.55
CA GLY A 104 6.95 14.83 -12.33
C GLY A 104 7.38 15.58 -13.57
N LEU A 105 8.39 15.08 -14.29
CA LEU A 105 8.81 15.61 -15.59
C LEU A 105 7.70 15.50 -16.64
N LYS A 106 6.95 14.39 -16.64
CA LYS A 106 5.88 14.11 -17.62
C LYS A 106 4.60 14.93 -17.37
N PHE A 107 4.24 15.14 -16.10
CA PHE A 107 2.96 15.72 -15.70
C PHE A 107 3.08 17.09 -15.02
N GLY A 108 4.28 17.69 -14.98
CA GLY A 108 4.47 19.06 -14.52
C GLY A 108 4.24 19.23 -13.02
N TYR A 109 4.93 18.42 -12.21
CA TYR A 109 5.03 18.64 -10.76
C TYR A 109 6.46 18.31 -10.29
N ASP A 110 6.86 18.90 -9.17
CA ASP A 110 8.16 18.71 -8.55
C ASP A 110 8.03 18.54 -7.03
N ALA A 111 9.16 18.40 -6.35
CA ALA A 111 9.21 18.27 -4.90
C ALA A 111 8.57 19.48 -4.18
N THR A 112 8.71 20.69 -4.73
CA THR A 112 8.10 21.91 -4.19
C THR A 112 6.58 21.85 -4.27
N THR A 113 6.05 21.37 -5.40
CA THR A 113 4.61 21.20 -5.65
C THR A 113 4.04 20.15 -4.69
N ILE A 114 4.75 19.04 -4.47
CA ILE A 114 4.37 17.99 -3.52
C ILE A 114 4.37 18.54 -2.09
N ALA A 115 5.43 19.23 -1.67
CA ALA A 115 5.56 19.74 -0.31
C ALA A 115 4.45 20.74 0.09
N ASN A 116 3.94 21.50 -0.88
CA ASN A 116 2.85 22.45 -0.69
C ASN A 116 1.46 21.87 -0.98
N LEU A 117 1.36 20.58 -1.30
CA LEU A 117 0.08 19.93 -1.56
C LEU A 117 -0.78 19.87 -0.30
N GLU A 118 -2.03 20.29 -0.42
CA GLU A 118 -3.04 20.05 0.60
C GLU A 118 -3.47 18.57 0.57
N LEU A 119 -3.37 17.89 1.72
CA LEU A 119 -3.85 16.52 1.84
C LEU A 119 -5.37 16.51 1.75
N THR A 120 -5.92 15.51 1.06
CA THR A 120 -7.35 15.23 1.15
C THR A 120 -7.74 14.73 2.53
N LEU A 121 -9.04 14.75 2.82
CA LEU A 121 -9.61 14.12 4.00
C LEU A 121 -9.23 12.63 4.09
N ASN A 122 -9.33 11.91 2.96
CA ASN A 122 -9.03 10.48 2.91
C ASN A 122 -7.55 10.19 3.18
N ASN A 123 -6.64 10.94 2.56
CA ASN A 123 -5.19 10.78 2.78
C ASN A 123 -4.83 11.10 4.23
N ARG A 124 -5.29 12.25 4.75
CA ARG A 124 -5.05 12.64 6.15
C ARG A 124 -5.55 11.58 7.13
N ALA A 125 -6.78 11.09 6.95
CA ALA A 125 -7.34 10.05 7.82
C ALA A 125 -6.52 8.74 7.77
N TYR A 126 -6.00 8.37 6.59
CA TYR A 126 -5.17 7.18 6.46
C TYR A 126 -3.81 7.35 7.16
N GLN A 127 -3.13 8.49 6.95
CA GLN A 127 -1.87 8.80 7.64
C GLN A 127 -2.05 8.79 9.16
N ASP A 128 -3.11 9.46 9.65
CA ASP A 128 -3.40 9.53 11.08
C ASP A 128 -3.68 8.13 11.66
N HIS A 129 -4.35 7.24 10.91
CA HIS A 129 -4.58 5.85 11.30
C HIS A 129 -3.27 5.07 11.46
N ILE A 130 -2.40 5.05 10.43
CA ILE A 130 -1.16 4.25 10.49
C ILE A 130 -0.21 4.78 11.56
N ILE A 131 -0.10 6.10 11.73
CA ILE A 131 0.73 6.72 12.77
C ILE A 131 0.17 6.40 14.16
N ALA A 132 -1.15 6.56 14.35
CA ALA A 132 -1.79 6.27 15.63
C ALA A 132 -1.59 4.81 16.08
N VAL A 133 -1.78 3.85 15.16
CA VAL A 133 -1.62 2.43 15.48
C VAL A 133 -0.15 2.08 15.69
N ALA A 134 0.77 2.62 14.87
CA ALA A 134 2.21 2.44 15.06
C ALA A 134 2.73 2.98 16.40
N GLN A 135 2.13 4.06 16.92
CA GLN A 135 2.51 4.62 18.22
C GLN A 135 1.90 3.88 19.41
N ARG A 136 0.61 3.52 19.32
CA ARG A 136 -0.18 3.14 20.51
C ARG A 136 -0.72 1.70 20.49
N GLY A 137 -0.81 1.06 19.33
CA GLY A 137 -1.28 -0.32 19.20
C GLY A 137 -0.22 -1.33 19.67
N SER A 138 -0.60 -2.59 19.88
CA SER A 138 0.37 -3.68 20.03
C SER A 138 1.25 -3.86 18.77
N MET A 139 2.32 -4.67 18.85
CA MET A 139 3.18 -4.90 17.68
C MET A 139 2.40 -5.52 16.51
N VAL A 140 1.56 -6.53 16.77
CA VAL A 140 0.71 -7.13 15.73
C VAL A 140 -0.26 -6.12 15.12
N GLU A 141 -0.82 -5.19 15.91
CA GLU A 141 -1.68 -4.11 15.39
C GLU A 141 -0.91 -3.18 14.46
N ALA A 142 0.30 -2.78 14.85
CA ALA A 142 1.13 -1.87 14.07
C ALA A 142 1.57 -2.47 12.73
N VAL A 143 2.05 -3.72 12.74
CA VAL A 143 2.42 -4.42 11.51
C VAL A 143 1.19 -4.66 10.63
N ALA A 144 0.04 -5.03 11.21
CA ALA A 144 -1.21 -5.19 10.48
C ALA A 144 -1.70 -3.89 9.83
N ALA A 145 -1.47 -2.72 10.45
CA ALA A 145 -1.85 -1.43 9.88
C ALA A 145 -0.95 -1.01 8.69
N LEU A 146 0.32 -1.42 8.69
CA LEU A 146 1.27 -1.14 7.60
C LEU A 146 1.15 -2.11 6.42
N THR A 147 0.66 -3.32 6.65
CA THR A 147 0.61 -4.38 5.62
C THR A 147 -0.25 -4.05 4.38
N PRO A 148 -1.45 -3.43 4.51
CA PRO A 148 -2.36 -3.17 3.39
C PRO A 148 -1.73 -2.50 2.17
N CYS A 149 -0.94 -1.44 2.38
CA CYS A 149 -0.37 -0.64 1.30
C CYS A 149 0.54 -1.43 0.37
N PRO A 150 1.71 -1.95 0.81
CA PRO A 150 2.57 -2.70 -0.09
C PRO A 150 1.87 -3.95 -0.64
N TRP A 151 1.07 -4.64 0.17
CA TRP A 151 0.45 -5.89 -0.26
C TRP A 151 -0.55 -5.68 -1.40
N LEU A 152 -1.48 -4.74 -1.24
CA LEU A 152 -2.53 -4.51 -2.23
C LEU A 152 -1.93 -4.03 -3.55
N TYR A 153 -0.94 -3.15 -3.50
CA TYR A 153 -0.27 -2.64 -4.69
C TYR A 153 0.46 -3.73 -5.48
N ILE A 154 1.24 -4.57 -4.81
CA ILE A 154 1.93 -5.70 -5.46
C ILE A 154 0.88 -6.68 -6.01
N ALA A 155 -0.20 -6.94 -5.27
CA ALA A 155 -1.30 -7.81 -5.72
C ALA A 155 -1.92 -7.33 -7.03
N ILE A 156 -2.25 -6.04 -7.06
CA ILE A 156 -2.83 -5.35 -8.21
C ILE A 156 -1.82 -5.42 -9.37
N GLY A 157 -0.58 -4.97 -9.18
CA GLY A 157 0.45 -5.00 -10.23
C GLY A 157 0.65 -6.39 -10.84
N ARG A 158 0.69 -7.44 -10.01
CA ARG A 158 0.81 -8.85 -10.43
C ARG A 158 -0.38 -9.37 -11.21
N ALA A 159 -1.58 -9.24 -10.65
CA ALA A 159 -2.81 -9.74 -11.27
C ALA A 159 -3.00 -9.12 -12.66
N LEU A 160 -2.63 -7.85 -12.78
CA LEU A 160 -2.87 -7.06 -13.98
C LEU A 160 -1.78 -7.25 -15.03
N LEU A 161 -0.53 -7.47 -14.63
CA LEU A 161 0.49 -7.93 -15.57
C LEU A 161 0.12 -9.30 -16.15
N ALA A 162 -0.45 -10.20 -15.34
CA ALA A 162 -0.94 -11.48 -15.81
C ALA A 162 -2.12 -11.34 -16.80
N GLU A 163 -3.00 -10.35 -16.60
CA GLU A 163 -4.10 -10.02 -17.52
C GLU A 163 -3.59 -9.42 -18.84
N LEU A 164 -2.65 -8.47 -18.78
CA LEU A 164 -2.09 -7.77 -19.95
C LEU A 164 -1.10 -8.64 -20.74
N GLY A 165 -0.43 -9.59 -20.10
CA GLY A 165 0.66 -10.40 -20.64
C GLY A 165 1.97 -9.63 -20.78
N SER A 166 1.95 -8.43 -21.38
CA SER A 166 3.09 -7.50 -21.40
C SER A 166 2.64 -6.05 -21.44
N VAL A 167 3.46 -5.15 -20.89
CA VAL A 167 3.20 -3.71 -20.85
C VAL A 167 3.86 -3.06 -22.07
N PRO A 168 3.09 -2.44 -23.00
CA PRO A 168 3.68 -1.75 -24.15
C PRO A 168 4.55 -0.57 -23.71
N ALA A 169 5.68 -0.34 -24.38
CA ALA A 169 6.54 0.81 -24.08
C ALA A 169 5.85 2.18 -24.28
N THR A 170 4.79 2.23 -25.09
CA THR A 170 3.97 3.43 -25.31
C THR A 170 2.90 3.65 -24.24
N HIS A 171 2.76 2.73 -23.29
CA HIS A 171 1.72 2.79 -22.29
C HIS A 171 1.93 3.99 -21.35
N PRO A 172 0.91 4.85 -21.12
CA PRO A 172 1.09 6.12 -20.40
C PRO A 172 1.56 5.93 -18.95
N TYR A 173 1.24 4.78 -18.34
CA TYR A 173 1.55 4.43 -16.96
C TYR A 173 2.50 3.21 -16.85
N ALA A 174 3.38 3.02 -17.84
CA ALA A 174 4.28 1.86 -17.88
C ALA A 174 5.17 1.73 -16.62
N ASP A 175 5.79 2.82 -16.15
CA ASP A 175 6.67 2.78 -14.98
C ASP A 175 5.95 2.29 -13.71
N TRP A 176 4.71 2.75 -13.49
CA TRP A 176 3.86 2.29 -12.38
C TRP A 176 3.57 0.79 -12.51
N LEU A 177 3.14 0.33 -13.68
CA LEU A 177 2.85 -1.09 -13.91
C LEU A 177 4.09 -1.97 -13.71
N HIS A 178 5.25 -1.54 -14.21
CA HIS A 178 6.50 -2.27 -14.04
C HIS A 178 6.97 -2.31 -12.58
N MET A 179 6.86 -1.20 -11.85
CA MET A 179 7.26 -1.13 -10.44
C MET A 179 6.49 -2.15 -9.60
N TYR A 180 5.15 -2.10 -9.63
CA TYR A 180 4.33 -2.96 -8.77
C TYR A 180 4.17 -4.39 -9.29
N SER A 181 4.70 -4.68 -10.48
CA SER A 181 4.86 -6.04 -11.00
C SER A 181 6.31 -6.53 -10.98
N ASP A 182 7.23 -5.83 -10.31
CA ASP A 182 8.63 -6.27 -10.21
C ASP A 182 8.77 -7.45 -9.24
N PRO A 183 9.27 -8.63 -9.67
CA PRO A 183 9.61 -9.78 -8.80
C PRO A 183 10.44 -9.43 -7.57
N HIS A 184 11.20 -8.34 -7.60
CA HIS A 184 12.01 -7.89 -6.47
C HIS A 184 11.19 -7.66 -5.18
N PHE A 185 9.91 -7.29 -5.30
CA PHE A 185 9.05 -7.09 -4.14
C PHE A 185 8.47 -8.39 -3.55
N ASP A 186 8.67 -9.55 -4.18
CA ASP A 186 8.14 -10.83 -3.68
C ASP A 186 8.79 -11.21 -2.35
N THR A 187 10.11 -11.03 -2.24
CA THR A 187 10.83 -11.23 -0.98
C THR A 187 10.33 -10.25 0.08
N TYR A 188 10.20 -8.97 -0.27
CA TYR A 188 9.73 -7.94 0.65
C TYR A 188 8.35 -8.26 1.22
N ILE A 189 7.39 -8.64 0.36
CA ILE A 189 6.04 -8.95 0.83
C ILE A 189 6.00 -10.25 1.64
N SER A 190 6.73 -11.29 1.20
CA SER A 190 6.83 -12.55 1.94
C SER A 190 7.38 -12.34 3.36
N GLU A 191 8.41 -11.51 3.49
CA GLU A 191 8.99 -11.12 4.77
C GLU A 191 8.04 -10.34 5.67
N LEU A 192 7.28 -9.40 5.11
CA LEU A 192 6.27 -8.64 5.84
C LEU A 192 5.15 -9.54 6.37
N LEU A 193 4.61 -10.41 5.51
CA LEU A 193 3.52 -11.32 5.87
C LEU A 193 3.98 -12.37 6.91
N THR A 194 5.21 -12.86 6.79
CA THR A 194 5.80 -13.77 7.78
C THR A 194 5.98 -13.08 9.13
N ARG A 195 6.40 -11.81 9.16
CA ARG A 195 6.49 -11.02 10.39
C ARG A 195 5.11 -10.78 10.98
N LEU A 196 4.11 -10.44 10.18
CA LEU A 196 2.72 -10.29 10.63
C LEU A 196 2.20 -11.58 11.28
N GLN A 197 2.43 -12.72 10.65
CA GLN A 197 2.07 -14.03 11.22
C GLN A 197 2.76 -14.25 12.57
N ARG A 198 4.09 -14.10 12.63
CA ARG A 198 4.85 -14.32 13.87
C ARG A 198 4.42 -13.41 15.01
N TYR A 199 4.25 -12.10 14.76
CA TYR A 199 3.73 -11.18 15.78
C TYR A 199 2.33 -11.54 16.23
N SER A 200 1.52 -12.17 15.37
CA SER A 200 0.19 -12.66 15.76
C SER A 200 0.25 -13.91 16.64
N ASP A 201 1.24 -14.77 16.46
CA ASP A 201 1.43 -15.99 17.26
C ASP A 201 1.89 -15.66 18.69
N GLU A 202 2.60 -14.53 18.85
CA GLU A 202 3.06 -14.01 20.14
C GLU A 202 1.99 -13.15 20.85
N ALA A 203 0.88 -12.81 20.18
CA ALA A 203 -0.12 -11.88 20.68
C ALA A 203 -1.31 -12.59 21.34
N ASP A 204 -1.93 -11.94 22.32
CA ASP A 204 -3.21 -12.38 22.87
C ASP A 204 -4.36 -12.20 21.85
N ASP A 205 -5.48 -12.90 22.09
CA ASP A 205 -6.63 -12.86 21.19
C ASP A 205 -7.24 -11.45 21.05
N SER A 206 -7.13 -10.61 22.07
CA SER A 206 -7.64 -9.24 22.01
C SER A 206 -6.81 -8.40 21.04
N ALA A 207 -5.49 -8.49 21.12
CA ALA A 207 -4.55 -7.85 20.21
C ALA A 207 -4.71 -8.35 18.77
N ARG A 208 -4.86 -9.67 18.58
CA ARG A 208 -5.15 -10.27 17.27
C ARG A 208 -6.44 -9.73 16.65
N GLN A 209 -7.51 -9.62 17.43
CA GLN A 209 -8.77 -9.03 16.96
C GLN A 209 -8.64 -7.55 16.58
N ARG A 210 -7.88 -6.76 17.35
CA ARG A 210 -7.62 -5.36 17.00
C ARG A 210 -6.74 -5.24 15.75
N ALA A 211 -5.77 -6.13 15.58
CA ALA A 211 -4.91 -6.16 14.40
C ALA A 211 -5.69 -6.47 13.11
N VAL A 212 -6.61 -7.44 13.14
CA VAL A 212 -7.54 -7.70 12.02
C VAL A 212 -8.34 -6.43 11.67
N LYS A 213 -8.85 -5.71 12.68
CA LYS A 213 -9.57 -4.45 12.45
C LYS A 213 -8.66 -3.38 11.82
N ALA A 214 -7.44 -3.24 12.31
CA ALA A 214 -6.46 -2.28 11.78
C ALA A 214 -6.12 -2.57 10.30
N PHE A 215 -5.94 -3.85 9.95
CA PHE A 215 -5.72 -4.30 8.58
C PHE A 215 -6.91 -3.98 7.67
N VAL A 216 -8.13 -4.36 8.10
CA VAL A 216 -9.36 -4.11 7.32
C VAL A 216 -9.60 -2.61 7.11
N VAL A 217 -9.32 -1.79 8.12
CA VAL A 217 -9.40 -0.33 7.99
C VAL A 217 -8.36 0.19 6.99
N GLY A 218 -7.14 -0.33 7.00
CA GLY A 218 -6.13 0.02 6.00
C GLY A 218 -6.57 -0.31 4.57
N ILE A 219 -7.14 -1.49 4.31
CA ILE A 219 -7.66 -1.84 2.97
C ILE A 219 -8.84 -0.94 2.55
N ARG A 220 -9.68 -0.51 3.50
CA ARG A 220 -10.74 0.48 3.21
C ARG A 220 -10.15 1.84 2.85
N TYR A 221 -9.09 2.26 3.54
CA TYR A 221 -8.40 3.49 3.19
C TYR A 221 -7.69 3.41 1.85
N GLU A 222 -7.11 2.27 1.49
CA GLU A 222 -6.58 2.05 0.14
C GLU A 222 -7.66 2.23 -0.93
N TRP A 223 -8.85 1.65 -0.73
CA TRP A 223 -9.96 1.87 -1.65
C TRP A 223 -10.35 3.36 -1.74
N LEU A 224 -10.44 4.04 -0.59
CA LEU A 224 -10.70 5.48 -0.53
C LEU A 224 -9.57 6.31 -1.14
N PHE A 225 -8.36 5.77 -1.23
CA PHE A 225 -7.20 6.38 -1.87
C PHE A 225 -7.39 6.40 -3.39
N TRP A 226 -7.90 5.32 -3.97
CA TRP A 226 -8.31 5.30 -5.37
C TRP A 226 -9.47 6.24 -5.65
N GLU A 227 -10.47 6.26 -4.76
CA GLU A 227 -11.66 7.09 -4.94
C GLU A 227 -11.33 8.59 -4.83
N GLN A 228 -10.46 9.01 -3.91
CA GLN A 228 -10.07 10.43 -3.83
C GLN A 228 -9.41 10.90 -5.13
N ALA A 229 -8.59 10.07 -5.77
CA ALA A 229 -7.93 10.43 -7.01
C ALA A 229 -8.89 10.38 -8.20
N TRP A 230 -9.83 9.43 -8.17
CA TRP A 230 -10.88 9.35 -9.17
C TRP A 230 -11.78 10.58 -9.15
N GLN A 231 -12.10 11.12 -7.98
CA GLN A 231 -12.95 12.31 -7.85
C GLN A 231 -12.18 13.63 -7.87
N LEU A 232 -10.83 13.60 -7.89
CA LEU A 232 -9.99 14.77 -7.63
C LEU A 232 -10.43 15.48 -6.33
N GLN A 233 -10.59 14.69 -5.27
CA GLN A 233 -11.21 15.11 -4.01
C GLN A 233 -10.50 16.33 -3.43
N THR A 234 -11.29 17.29 -2.98
CA THR A 234 -10.85 18.46 -2.22
C THR A 234 -11.62 18.54 -0.91
N TRP A 235 -11.24 19.47 -0.03
CA TRP A 235 -12.04 19.76 1.15
C TRP A 235 -13.40 20.35 0.74
N PRO A 236 -14.52 19.87 1.31
CA PRO A 236 -15.86 20.30 0.90
C PRO A 236 -16.31 21.58 1.61
N VAL A 237 -15.41 22.57 1.78
CA VAL A 237 -15.66 23.84 2.49
C VAL A 237 -14.92 25.01 1.86
#